data_AF-A0A939CLW0-F1
#
_entry.id   AF-A0A939CLW0-F1
#
_cell.length_a   1.000
_cell.length_b   1.000
_cell.length_c   1.000
_cell.angle_alpha   90.00
_cell.angle_beta   90.00
_cell.angle_gamma   90.00
#
_symmetry.space_group_name_H-M   'P 1'
#
loop_
_entity.id
_entity.type
_entity.pdbx_description
1 polymer ?
#
loop_
_entity_poly.entity_id
_entity_poly.type
_entity_poly.pdbx_seq_one_letter_code
_entity_poly.pdbx_strand_id
1 'polypeptide(L)'
;MALLIRESNQAPFLQLTKMGGNPLAPPNTQWVGCTVCGGWMQFIGQIDLEETAIKEVCERKQLLLIFMCTNNPGMCDEWDADLGGNAGILVDKTNLTSLEAPCDKEEFLLEETLLTLDECNDSADTYCQFFNQSQNQVCGKIGGEPLWIQTDETPICSCGARMTFVVQLEHSAEVQFGDAGAGYGFVCLVCQQRAKFLFQCC
;
A
#
# COMPACT_ATOMS: atom_id res chain seq x y z
N MET A 1 -17.08 -3.93 6.03
CA MET A 1 -16.22 -4.08 7.23
C MET A 1 -14.82 -3.69 6.79
N ALA A 2 -14.11 -2.96 7.63
CA ALA A 2 -12.74 -2.56 7.37
C ALA A 2 -11.86 -2.87 8.59
N LEU A 3 -10.55 -2.89 8.38
CA LEU A 3 -9.56 -2.94 9.45
C LEU A 3 -8.84 -1.60 9.46
N LEU A 4 -8.84 -0.92 10.59
CA LEU A 4 -8.07 0.29 10.81
C LEU A 4 -6.61 -0.08 11.04
N ILE A 5 -5.70 0.56 10.30
CA ILE A 5 -4.25 0.43 10.50
C ILE A 5 -3.83 1.52 11.49
N ARG A 6 -3.19 1.13 12.59
CA ARG A 6 -2.66 2.06 13.60
C ARG A 6 -1.23 1.74 13.94
N GLU A 7 -0.43 2.77 14.21
CA GLU A 7 0.89 2.58 14.79
C GLU A 7 0.78 1.94 16.19
N SER A 8 1.76 1.11 16.52
CA SER A 8 1.85 0.37 17.77
C SER A 8 3.25 0.47 18.34
N ASN A 9 3.35 0.49 19.66
CA ASN A 9 4.64 0.35 20.36
C ASN A 9 4.98 -1.11 20.69
N GLN A 10 4.14 -2.04 20.28
CA GLN A 10 4.30 -3.47 20.52
C GLN A 10 4.32 -4.21 19.20
N ALA A 11 5.41 -4.94 18.94
CA ALA A 11 5.52 -5.77 17.76
C ALA A 11 4.73 -7.07 17.97
N PRO A 12 3.63 -7.31 17.22
CA PRO A 12 3.06 -8.64 17.17
C PRO A 12 4.09 -9.64 16.61
N PHE A 13 4.02 -10.90 17.05
CA PHE A 13 4.87 -11.96 16.53
C PHE A 13 4.53 -12.20 15.06
N LEU A 14 5.47 -11.87 14.16
CA LEU A 14 5.41 -12.11 12.71
C LEU A 14 4.16 -11.54 12.03
N GLN A 15 4.11 -10.21 11.84
CA GLN A 15 3.09 -9.55 11.05
C GLN A 15 3.56 -9.36 9.60
N LEU A 16 2.73 -9.80 8.65
CA LEU A 16 3.03 -9.64 7.23
C LEU A 16 2.46 -8.34 6.65
N THR A 17 1.41 -7.78 7.24
CA THR A 17 1.00 -6.41 6.94
C THR A 17 1.91 -5.42 7.67
N LYS A 18 2.61 -4.56 6.94
CA LYS A 18 3.53 -3.57 7.52
C LYS A 18 3.74 -2.35 6.63
N MET A 19 4.23 -1.27 7.24
CA MET A 19 4.67 -0.05 6.57
C MET A 19 6.17 0.10 6.76
N GLY A 20 6.88 0.48 5.71
CA GLY A 20 8.34 0.55 5.72
C GLY A 20 9.07 -0.77 6.01
N GLY A 21 10.35 -0.68 6.31
CA GLY A 21 11.24 -1.84 6.47
C GLY A 21 11.49 -2.58 5.15
N ASN A 22 12.11 -3.76 5.22
CA ASN A 22 12.35 -4.57 4.02
C ASN A 22 11.10 -5.35 3.61
N PRO A 23 10.67 -5.30 2.34
CA PRO A 23 9.58 -6.15 1.87
C PRO A 23 9.93 -7.63 2.05
N LEU A 24 8.92 -8.43 2.37
CA LEU A 24 8.99 -9.89 2.35
C LEU A 24 8.40 -10.40 1.04
N ALA A 25 9.18 -11.18 0.30
CA ALA A 25 8.75 -11.72 -0.99
C ALA A 25 9.43 -13.08 -1.26
N PRO A 26 8.90 -13.89 -2.21
CA PRO A 26 9.58 -15.10 -2.67
C PRO A 26 10.98 -14.80 -3.21
N PRO A 27 11.90 -15.78 -3.18
CA PRO A 27 13.23 -15.61 -3.76
C PRO A 27 13.15 -15.24 -5.24
N ASN A 28 14.06 -14.37 -5.69
CA ASN A 28 14.14 -13.81 -7.04
C ASN A 28 13.08 -12.74 -7.40
N THR A 29 12.22 -12.34 -6.46
CA THR A 29 11.44 -11.11 -6.62
C THR A 29 12.39 -9.96 -6.88
N GLN A 30 12.13 -9.17 -7.92
CA GLN A 30 12.97 -8.02 -8.27
C GLN A 30 12.45 -6.77 -7.59
N TRP A 31 13.37 -5.90 -7.16
CA TRP A 31 13.02 -4.55 -6.73
C TRP A 31 12.38 -3.79 -7.91
N VAL A 32 11.39 -2.94 -7.65
CA VAL A 32 10.66 -2.23 -8.70
C VAL A 32 11.37 -0.93 -9.04
N GLY A 33 11.57 -0.69 -10.34
CA GLY A 33 12.08 0.58 -10.87
C GLY A 33 10.95 1.45 -11.43
N CYS A 34 11.12 2.77 -11.29
CA CYS A 34 10.31 3.78 -11.96
C CYS A 34 10.51 3.72 -13.47
N THR A 35 9.44 3.56 -14.24
CA THR A 35 9.54 3.47 -15.70
C THR A 35 9.73 4.85 -16.35
N VAL A 36 9.54 5.93 -15.60
CA VAL A 36 9.71 7.31 -16.08
C VAL A 36 11.17 7.75 -15.98
N CYS A 37 11.77 7.68 -14.79
CA CYS A 37 13.15 8.13 -14.56
C CYS A 37 14.20 7.00 -14.60
N GLY A 38 13.77 5.73 -14.56
CA GLY A 38 14.66 4.56 -14.53
C GLY A 38 15.30 4.27 -13.17
N GLY A 39 15.07 5.13 -12.17
CA GLY A 39 15.55 4.92 -10.80
C GLY A 39 14.72 3.88 -10.04
N TRP A 40 15.24 3.37 -8.93
CA TRP A 40 14.49 2.46 -8.06
C TRP A 40 13.40 3.19 -7.29
N MET A 41 12.28 2.52 -7.01
CA MET A 41 11.21 3.07 -6.20
C MET A 41 11.46 2.79 -4.70
N GLN A 42 10.97 3.66 -3.84
CA GLN A 42 10.93 3.42 -2.40
C GLN A 42 9.83 2.42 -2.06
N PHE A 43 10.09 1.54 -1.10
CA PHE A 43 9.06 0.64 -0.56
C PHE A 43 8.23 1.36 0.50
N ILE A 44 6.90 1.38 0.30
CA ILE A 44 5.97 2.07 1.19
C ILE A 44 5.40 1.12 2.24
N GLY A 45 5.03 -0.08 1.82
CA GLY A 45 4.44 -1.07 2.70
C GLY A 45 3.94 -2.30 1.96
N GLN A 46 3.53 -3.30 2.74
CA GLN A 46 2.95 -4.53 2.23
C GLN A 46 1.69 -4.89 3.00
N ILE A 47 0.71 -5.46 2.30
CA ILE A 47 -0.56 -5.92 2.86
C ILE A 47 -0.67 -7.42 2.64
N ASP A 48 -0.93 -8.17 3.70
CA ASP A 48 -1.31 -9.57 3.61
C ASP A 48 -2.76 -9.68 3.15
N LEU A 49 -2.97 -10.23 1.96
CA LEU A 49 -4.33 -10.33 1.41
C LEU A 49 -5.22 -11.24 2.25
N GLU A 50 -4.66 -12.24 2.94
CA GLU A 50 -5.42 -13.13 3.84
C GLU A 50 -5.91 -12.42 5.12
N GLU A 51 -5.26 -11.33 5.53
CA GLU A 51 -5.70 -10.51 6.67
C GLU A 51 -6.85 -9.56 6.30
N THR A 52 -7.16 -9.41 5.01
CA THR A 52 -8.24 -8.52 4.56
C THR A 52 -9.61 -9.06 4.95
N ALA A 53 -10.56 -8.15 5.23
CA ALA A 53 -11.97 -8.48 5.46
C ALA A 53 -12.78 -8.70 4.15
N ILE A 54 -12.12 -8.65 2.99
CA ILE A 54 -12.75 -8.71 1.67
C ILE A 54 -12.84 -10.17 1.23
N LYS A 55 -14.06 -10.71 1.14
CA LYS A 55 -14.32 -12.14 0.93
C LYS A 55 -13.58 -12.75 -0.27
N GLU A 56 -13.56 -12.05 -1.41
CA GLU A 56 -12.93 -12.52 -2.65
C GLU A 56 -11.40 -12.35 -2.66
N VAL A 57 -10.85 -11.58 -1.71
CA VAL A 57 -9.42 -11.28 -1.60
C VAL A 57 -8.78 -12.10 -0.49
N CYS A 58 -9.46 -12.35 0.61
CA CYS A 58 -8.93 -13.04 1.80
C CYS A 58 -8.60 -14.52 1.59
N GLU A 59 -9.08 -15.12 0.49
CA GLU A 59 -8.72 -16.49 0.10
C GLU A 59 -7.39 -16.55 -0.67
N ARG A 60 -6.80 -15.39 -1.02
CA ARG A 60 -5.60 -15.30 -1.85
C ARG A 60 -4.34 -15.32 -0.99
N LYS A 61 -3.52 -16.34 -1.19
CA LYS A 61 -2.20 -16.51 -0.56
C LYS A 61 -1.14 -15.62 -1.21
N GLN A 62 -1.37 -14.32 -1.19
CA GLN A 62 -0.54 -13.32 -1.85
C GLN A 62 -0.33 -12.12 -0.94
N LEU A 63 0.80 -11.44 -1.12
CA LEU A 63 1.08 -10.14 -0.53
C LEU A 63 0.94 -9.08 -1.62
N LEU A 64 0.32 -7.95 -1.28
CA LEU A 64 0.38 -6.73 -2.07
C LEU A 64 1.55 -5.89 -1.56
N LEU A 65 2.59 -5.70 -2.38
CA LEU A 65 3.70 -4.79 -2.09
C LEU A 65 3.47 -3.45 -2.81
N ILE A 66 3.69 -2.35 -2.12
CA ILE A 66 3.45 -0.99 -2.62
C ILE A 66 4.79 -0.24 -2.70
N PHE A 67 5.05 0.35 -3.86
CA PHE A 67 6.25 1.12 -4.16
C PHE A 67 5.88 2.47 -4.77
N MET A 68 6.70 3.48 -4.51
CA MET A 68 6.51 4.83 -5.05
C MET A 68 7.86 5.48 -5.39
N CYS A 69 7.92 6.23 -6.48
CA CYS A 69 9.11 6.96 -6.88
C CYS A 69 9.29 8.22 -6.03
N THR A 70 10.47 8.38 -5.42
CA THR A 70 10.88 9.57 -4.66
C THR A 70 12.18 10.18 -5.20
N ASN A 71 12.61 9.74 -6.39
CA ASN A 71 13.86 10.15 -7.02
C ASN A 71 13.89 11.65 -7.39
N ASN A 72 15.09 12.21 -7.50
CA ASN A 72 15.33 13.61 -7.92
C ASN A 72 16.14 13.66 -9.24
N PRO A 73 15.69 14.35 -10.30
CA PRO A 73 14.46 15.16 -10.40
C PRO A 73 13.19 14.32 -10.24
N GLY A 74 12.30 14.78 -9.34
CA GLY A 74 10.97 14.21 -9.13
C GLY A 74 10.01 14.59 -10.27
N MET A 75 8.71 14.32 -10.09
CA MET A 75 7.64 14.45 -11.11
C MET A 75 7.60 13.25 -12.08
N CYS A 76 7.41 12.04 -11.54
CA CYS A 76 7.25 10.82 -12.34
C CYS A 76 5.77 10.43 -12.50
N ASP A 77 4.86 11.39 -12.35
CA ASP A 77 3.42 11.16 -12.30
C ASP A 77 3.04 10.06 -11.30
N GLU A 78 3.70 10.07 -10.13
CA GLU A 78 3.59 9.05 -9.10
C GLU A 78 2.18 8.94 -8.48
N TRP A 79 1.29 9.89 -8.76
CA TRP A 79 -0.12 9.86 -8.39
C TRP A 79 -0.97 8.98 -9.32
N ASP A 80 -0.52 8.65 -10.54
CA ASP A 80 -1.30 7.92 -11.54
C ASP A 80 -0.98 6.41 -11.53
N ALA A 81 -2.00 5.56 -11.63
CA ALA A 81 -1.85 4.10 -11.55
C ALA A 81 -1.16 3.43 -12.75
N ASP A 82 -0.96 4.15 -13.84
CA ASP A 82 -0.54 3.63 -15.15
C ASP A 82 0.67 4.37 -15.75
N LEU A 83 1.05 5.53 -15.23
CA LEU A 83 2.18 6.32 -15.75
C LEU A 83 3.55 5.86 -15.22
N GLY A 84 3.57 5.00 -14.20
CA GLY A 84 4.74 4.22 -13.79
C GLY A 84 5.70 4.92 -12.82
N GLY A 85 5.26 6.01 -12.19
CA GLY A 85 5.89 6.61 -11.01
C GLY A 85 5.58 5.89 -9.69
N ASN A 86 4.73 4.87 -9.70
CA ASN A 86 4.43 4.01 -8.56
C ASN A 86 4.17 2.56 -9.03
N ALA A 87 4.06 1.63 -8.08
CA ALA A 87 3.64 0.27 -8.38
C ALA A 87 2.93 -0.40 -7.20
N GLY A 88 1.87 -1.14 -7.51
CA GLY A 88 1.36 -2.23 -6.68
C GLY A 88 1.72 -3.56 -7.32
N ILE A 89 2.48 -4.42 -6.63
CA ILE A 89 2.83 -5.75 -7.15
C ILE A 89 2.27 -6.85 -6.24
N LEU A 90 1.88 -7.96 -6.85
CA LEU A 90 1.44 -9.15 -6.13
C LEU A 90 2.55 -10.19 -6.14
N VAL A 91 2.85 -10.72 -4.97
CA VAL A 91 3.79 -11.83 -4.80
C VAL A 91 3.13 -12.97 -4.04
N ASP A 92 3.53 -14.20 -4.31
CA ASP A 92 3.01 -15.35 -3.58
C ASP A 92 3.47 -15.33 -2.13
N LYS A 93 2.59 -15.70 -1.20
CA LYS A 93 2.87 -15.81 0.23
C LYS A 93 3.53 -17.17 0.54
N THR A 94 4.65 -17.46 -0.12
CA THR A 94 5.38 -18.73 0.02
C THR A 94 6.89 -18.50 0.04
N ASN A 95 7.61 -19.20 0.91
CA ASN A 95 9.08 -19.12 1.03
C ASN A 95 9.60 -17.68 1.15
N LEU A 96 8.90 -16.85 1.92
CA LEU A 96 9.21 -15.42 2.04
C LEU A 96 10.60 -15.17 2.62
N THR A 97 11.35 -14.30 1.97
CA THR A 97 12.64 -13.77 2.41
C THR A 97 12.64 -12.25 2.36
N SER A 98 13.51 -11.61 3.15
CA SER A 98 13.77 -10.17 3.03
C SER A 98 14.25 -9.86 1.61
N LEU A 99 13.52 -9.00 0.90
CA LEU A 99 13.93 -8.45 -0.38
C LEU A 99 14.90 -7.29 -0.10
N GLU A 100 16.16 -7.48 -0.46
CA GLU A 100 17.19 -6.47 -0.23
C GLU A 100 17.10 -5.33 -1.25
N ALA A 101 17.28 -4.10 -0.76
CA ALA A 101 17.33 -2.91 -1.60
C ALA A 101 18.53 -2.98 -2.58
N PRO A 102 18.38 -2.45 -3.80
CA PRO A 102 19.38 -2.55 -4.86
C PRO A 102 20.63 -1.67 -4.65
N CYS A 103 20.56 -0.66 -3.80
CA CYS A 103 21.68 0.20 -3.39
C CYS A 103 21.47 0.71 -1.95
N ASP A 104 22.23 1.73 -1.51
CA ASP A 104 22.27 2.17 -0.11
C ASP A 104 20.86 2.34 0.49
N LYS A 105 20.65 1.65 1.61
CA LYS A 105 19.33 1.37 2.20
C LYS A 105 18.54 2.62 2.58
N GLU A 106 19.23 3.71 2.94
CA GLU A 106 18.65 4.94 3.47
C GLU A 106 17.78 5.70 2.46
N GLU A 107 17.95 5.49 1.15
CA GLU A 107 17.17 6.19 0.13
C GLU A 107 15.88 5.44 -0.28
N PHE A 108 15.79 4.12 -0.04
CA PHE A 108 14.73 3.25 -0.59
C PHE A 108 13.85 2.59 0.46
N LEU A 109 14.23 2.68 1.73
CA LEU A 109 13.56 2.05 2.85
C LEU A 109 13.16 3.09 3.88
N LEU A 110 11.90 3.02 4.27
CA LEU A 110 11.36 3.74 5.42
C LEU A 110 11.66 2.95 6.69
N GLU A 111 11.63 3.62 7.85
CA GLU A 111 11.71 2.87 9.10
C GLU A 111 10.49 1.94 9.22
N GLU A 112 10.71 0.73 9.73
CA GLU A 112 9.60 -0.20 9.88
C GLU A 112 8.66 0.29 10.98
N THR A 113 7.44 0.63 10.60
CA THR A 113 6.40 1.05 11.53
C THR A 113 5.67 -0.19 12.02
N LEU A 114 5.65 -0.40 13.34
CA LEU A 114 4.90 -1.48 13.97
C LEU A 114 3.40 -1.15 13.95
N LEU A 115 2.55 -2.12 13.60
CA LEU A 115 1.13 -1.88 13.35
C LEU A 115 0.21 -2.74 14.22
N THR A 116 -0.99 -2.25 14.49
CA THR A 116 -2.15 -3.08 14.84
C THR A 116 -3.24 -2.94 13.78
N LEU A 117 -4.00 -4.02 13.60
CA LEU A 117 -5.18 -4.04 12.74
C LEU A 117 -6.41 -4.19 13.62
N ASP A 118 -7.26 -3.17 13.64
CA ASP A 118 -8.43 -3.13 14.50
C ASP A 118 -9.72 -3.13 13.68
N GLU A 119 -10.65 -4.02 14.00
CA GLU A 119 -11.95 -4.05 13.32
C GLU A 119 -12.68 -2.72 13.49
N CYS A 120 -13.13 -2.15 12.38
CA CYS A 120 -13.97 -0.98 12.38
C CYS A 120 -15.15 -1.14 11.41
N ASN A 121 -16.22 -0.39 11.68
CA ASN A 121 -17.28 -0.26 10.70
C ASN A 121 -16.72 0.53 9.50
N ASP A 122 -17.25 0.26 8.31
CA ASP A 122 -16.83 0.96 7.09
C ASP A 122 -17.69 2.21 6.87
N SER A 123 -17.74 3.09 7.88
CA SER A 123 -18.36 4.40 7.78
C SER A 123 -17.28 5.46 7.65
N ALA A 124 -17.44 6.36 6.67
CA ALA A 124 -16.60 7.54 6.53
C ALA A 124 -16.55 8.35 7.84
N ASP A 125 -17.70 8.52 8.51
CA ASP A 125 -17.78 9.26 9.77
C ASP A 125 -16.95 8.61 10.88
N THR A 126 -17.01 7.27 10.99
CA THR A 126 -16.23 6.53 11.99
C THR A 126 -14.74 6.61 11.68
N TYR A 127 -14.34 6.47 10.42
CA TYR A 127 -12.95 6.64 10.01
C TYR A 127 -12.42 8.04 10.32
N CYS A 128 -13.15 9.09 9.91
CA CYS A 128 -12.80 10.48 10.18
C CYS A 128 -12.73 10.79 11.68
N GLN A 129 -13.59 10.19 12.50
CA GLN A 129 -13.50 10.34 13.96
C GLN A 129 -12.19 9.77 14.52
N PHE A 130 -11.77 8.58 14.07
CA PHE A 130 -10.49 8.00 14.50
C PHE A 130 -9.30 8.79 14.01
N PHE A 131 -9.31 9.20 12.74
CA PHE A 131 -8.24 9.98 12.13
C PHE A 131 -8.02 11.33 12.85
N ASN A 132 -9.11 12.05 13.16
CA ASN A 132 -9.03 13.37 13.80
C ASN A 132 -8.70 13.36 15.30
N GLN A 133 -8.78 12.21 15.99
CA GLN A 133 -8.57 12.14 17.44
C GLN A 133 -7.08 12.14 17.86
N SER A 134 -6.15 12.15 16.91
CA SER A 134 -4.70 12.46 17.03
C SER A 134 -3.89 11.78 18.14
N GLN A 135 -4.42 10.80 18.87
CA GLN A 135 -3.69 9.97 19.84
C GLN A 135 -3.33 8.59 19.29
N ASN A 136 -3.88 8.19 18.14
CA ASN A 136 -3.87 6.81 17.65
C ASN A 136 -3.09 6.59 16.34
N GLN A 137 -2.32 7.58 15.86
CA GLN A 137 -1.49 7.54 14.64
C GLN A 137 -2.06 6.58 13.57
N VAL A 138 -3.23 6.94 13.03
CA VAL A 138 -3.92 6.12 12.02
C VAL A 138 -3.09 6.18 10.74
N CYS A 139 -2.62 5.03 10.27
CA CYS A 139 -1.84 4.92 9.03
C CYS A 139 -2.71 4.61 7.81
N GLY A 140 -3.99 4.25 8.00
CA GLY A 140 -4.85 3.85 6.90
C GLY A 140 -5.95 2.86 7.29
N LYS A 141 -6.53 2.22 6.28
CA LYS A 141 -7.49 1.11 6.43
C LYS A 141 -7.33 0.04 5.35
N ILE A 142 -7.70 -1.19 5.70
CA ILE A 142 -7.79 -2.33 4.79
C ILE A 142 -9.27 -2.71 4.61
N GLY A 143 -9.71 -2.84 3.37
CA GLY A 143 -11.08 -3.14 3.01
C GLY A 143 -12.05 -1.99 3.26
N GLY A 144 -13.33 -2.28 3.01
CA GLY A 144 -14.36 -1.25 2.92
C GLY A 144 -14.34 -0.49 1.58
N GLU A 145 -14.85 0.73 1.57
CA GLU A 145 -14.86 1.60 0.39
C GLU A 145 -13.75 2.68 0.48
N PRO A 146 -13.05 3.02 -0.61
CA PRO A 146 -12.07 4.10 -0.59
C PRO A 146 -12.71 5.43 -0.21
N LEU A 147 -12.06 6.20 0.66
CA LEU A 147 -12.43 7.59 0.92
C LEU A 147 -11.68 8.48 -0.06
N TRP A 148 -12.27 8.69 -1.23
CA TRP A 148 -11.70 9.54 -2.27
C TRP A 148 -11.58 11.00 -1.81
N ILE A 149 -10.41 11.59 -2.02
CA ILE A 149 -10.17 13.02 -1.78
C ILE A 149 -10.68 13.84 -2.97
N GLN A 150 -10.48 13.33 -4.19
CA GLN A 150 -10.89 13.98 -5.43
C GLN A 150 -12.05 13.19 -6.08
N THR A 151 -11.85 12.63 -7.27
CA THR A 151 -12.85 11.82 -7.95
C THR A 151 -12.56 10.32 -7.81
N ASP A 152 -13.51 9.48 -8.17
CA ASP A 152 -13.28 8.03 -8.18
C ASP A 152 -12.35 7.65 -9.34
N GLU A 153 -11.14 7.23 -8.99
CA GLU A 153 -10.09 6.83 -9.93
C GLU A 153 -9.80 5.33 -9.84
N THR A 154 -10.78 4.52 -9.43
CA THR A 154 -10.61 3.07 -9.33
C THR A 154 -10.07 2.52 -10.66
N PRO A 155 -8.90 1.89 -10.65
CA PRO A 155 -8.20 1.60 -11.89
C PRO A 155 -8.84 0.42 -12.63
N ILE A 156 -8.65 0.43 -13.95
CA ILE A 156 -9.00 -0.68 -14.83
C ILE A 156 -7.76 -1.56 -15.03
N CYS A 157 -7.90 -2.85 -14.77
CA CYS A 157 -6.87 -3.83 -15.06
C CYS A 157 -6.71 -3.99 -16.59
N SER A 158 -5.53 -4.36 -17.08
CA SER A 158 -5.32 -4.62 -18.52
C SER A 158 -6.15 -5.78 -19.10
N CYS A 159 -6.83 -6.57 -18.26
CA CYS A 159 -7.86 -7.51 -18.72
C CYS A 159 -9.24 -6.86 -18.97
N GLY A 160 -9.38 -5.55 -18.75
CA GLY A 160 -10.62 -4.78 -18.88
C GLY A 160 -11.49 -4.72 -17.63
N ALA A 161 -11.16 -5.48 -16.57
CA ALA A 161 -11.93 -5.48 -15.33
C ALA A 161 -11.59 -4.28 -14.46
N ARG A 162 -12.61 -3.62 -13.90
CA ARG A 162 -12.46 -2.68 -12.78
C ARG A 162 -11.87 -3.42 -11.58
N MET A 163 -10.86 -2.83 -10.94
CA MET A 163 -10.14 -3.48 -9.84
C MET A 163 -10.86 -3.28 -8.50
N THR A 164 -10.54 -4.14 -7.55
CA THR A 164 -11.09 -4.13 -6.19
C THR A 164 -10.15 -3.39 -5.27
N PHE A 165 -10.68 -2.41 -4.54
CA PHE A 165 -9.97 -1.70 -3.49
C PHE A 165 -9.55 -2.65 -2.37
N VAL A 166 -8.32 -2.51 -1.89
CA VAL A 166 -7.76 -3.33 -0.81
C VAL A 166 -7.33 -2.47 0.37
N VAL A 167 -6.65 -1.36 0.12
CA VAL A 167 -6.04 -0.57 1.18
C VAL A 167 -6.05 0.92 0.84
N GLN A 168 -6.31 1.74 1.84
CA GLN A 168 -6.05 3.18 1.84
C GLN A 168 -4.95 3.44 2.86
N LEU A 169 -3.95 4.23 2.48
CA LEU A 169 -2.81 4.64 3.31
C LEU A 169 -2.84 6.15 3.49
N GLU A 170 -2.62 6.61 4.71
CA GLU A 170 -2.60 8.03 5.04
C GLU A 170 -1.20 8.61 4.91
N HIS A 171 -1.13 9.91 4.65
CA HIS A 171 0.11 10.68 4.76
C HIS A 171 0.75 10.52 6.14
N SER A 172 2.06 10.34 6.20
CA SER A 172 2.85 10.31 7.44
C SER A 172 4.08 11.19 7.31
N ALA A 173 4.88 11.31 8.38
CA ALA A 173 6.15 12.02 8.31
C ALA A 173 7.13 11.41 7.28
N GLU A 174 6.99 10.10 7.02
CA GLU A 174 7.85 9.32 6.14
C GLU A 174 7.26 9.09 4.75
N VAL A 175 5.92 9.01 4.65
CA VAL A 175 5.21 8.77 3.39
C VAL A 175 4.41 10.00 3.00
N GLN A 176 4.84 10.65 1.92
CA GLN A 176 4.19 11.86 1.43
C GLN A 176 3.38 11.60 0.16
N PHE A 177 2.06 11.73 0.26
CA PHE A 177 1.13 11.69 -0.88
C PHE A 177 0.72 13.12 -1.28
N GLY A 178 1.65 13.94 -1.75
CA GLY A 178 1.39 15.35 -2.04
C GLY A 178 0.95 16.15 -0.79
N ASP A 179 0.06 17.12 -0.97
CA ASP A 179 -0.48 17.94 0.13
C ASP A 179 -1.63 17.24 0.85
N ALA A 180 -1.32 16.65 2.02
CA ALA A 180 -2.27 15.94 2.88
C ALA A 180 -3.10 14.86 2.15
N GLY A 181 -2.47 14.10 1.26
CA GLY A 181 -3.12 13.07 0.47
C GLY A 181 -3.21 11.69 1.10
N ALA A 182 -3.79 10.77 0.34
CA ALA A 182 -3.93 9.36 0.68
C ALA A 182 -3.59 8.47 -0.52
N GLY A 183 -2.93 7.36 -0.26
CA GLY A 183 -2.61 6.31 -1.23
C GLY A 183 -3.67 5.21 -1.24
N TYR A 184 -3.91 4.60 -2.40
CA TYR A 184 -4.96 3.59 -2.60
C TYR A 184 -4.41 2.39 -3.37
N GLY A 185 -4.47 1.19 -2.77
CA GLY A 185 -4.03 -0.06 -3.36
C GLY A 185 -5.21 -0.91 -3.85
N PHE A 186 -5.07 -1.48 -5.05
CA PHE A 186 -6.10 -2.25 -5.74
C PHE A 186 -5.57 -3.58 -6.25
N VAL A 187 -6.44 -4.58 -6.33
CA VAL A 187 -6.14 -5.89 -6.94
C VAL A 187 -7.20 -6.29 -7.96
N CYS A 188 -6.81 -7.03 -8.98
CA CYS A 188 -7.76 -7.55 -9.96
C CYS A 188 -8.25 -8.94 -9.56
N LEU A 189 -9.57 -9.11 -9.37
CA LEU A 189 -10.18 -10.41 -9.07
C LEU A 189 -10.29 -11.34 -10.28
N VAL A 190 -10.28 -10.79 -11.50
CA VAL A 190 -10.42 -11.58 -12.73
C VAL A 190 -9.12 -12.29 -13.09
N CYS A 191 -8.00 -11.56 -13.18
CA CYS A 191 -6.72 -12.18 -13.53
C CYS A 191 -5.90 -12.64 -12.32
N GLN A 192 -6.22 -12.17 -11.11
CA GLN A 192 -5.57 -12.55 -9.83
C GLN A 192 -4.05 -12.35 -9.75
N GLN A 193 -3.47 -11.69 -10.75
CA GLN A 193 -2.01 -11.52 -10.90
C GLN A 193 -1.61 -10.04 -10.97
N ARG A 194 -2.57 -9.11 -10.98
CA ARG A 194 -2.28 -7.68 -11.11
C ARG A 194 -2.81 -6.89 -9.93
N ALA A 195 -1.96 -5.97 -9.48
CA ALA A 195 -2.29 -4.92 -8.55
C ALA A 195 -1.93 -3.57 -9.16
N LYS A 196 -2.49 -2.51 -8.58
CA LYS A 196 -2.21 -1.12 -8.92
C LYS A 196 -2.23 -0.29 -7.64
N PHE A 197 -1.49 0.80 -7.66
CA PHE A 197 -1.49 1.80 -6.62
C PHE A 197 -1.68 3.17 -7.28
N LEU A 198 -2.24 4.12 -6.55
CA LEU A 198 -2.32 5.53 -6.93
C LEU A 198 -2.47 6.35 -5.65
N PHE A 199 -2.31 7.67 -5.72
CA PHE A 199 -2.67 8.53 -4.60
C PHE A 199 -3.39 9.78 -5.07
N GLN A 200 -4.16 10.38 -4.18
CA GLN A 200 -4.80 11.68 -4.38
C GLN A 200 -4.38 12.65 -3.28
N CYS A 201 -4.34 13.93 -3.58
CA CYS A 201 -4.05 14.99 -2.62
C CYS A 201 -5.00 16.18 -2.79
N CYS A 202 -4.99 17.11 -1.82
CA CYS A 202 -5.81 18.31 -1.84
C CYS A 202 -5.35 19.35 -2.87
#